data_AF-A0A8X6IK73-F1
#
_entry.id   AF-A0A8X6IK73-F1
#
_cell.length_a   1.000
_cell.length_b   1.000
_cell.length_c   1.000
_cell.angle_alpha   90.00
_cell.angle_beta   90.00
_cell.angle_gamma   90.00
#
_symmetry.space_group_name_H-M   'P 1'
#
loop_
_entity.id
_entity.type
_entity.pdbx_description
1 polymer ?
#
loop_
_entity_poly.entity_id
_entity_poly.type
_entity_poly.pdbx_seq_one_letter_code
_entity_poly.pdbx_strand_id
1 'polypeptide(L)'
;MAFLGKGLKADLQIMATEMGVEDVLSLKVFELREAILNSKNFDEEFCREQLNTIIEERKRREEMDLAERKRKEERDLAERKRKEDIEFAERKRKEEIDLAERKRKEDIEFSERKRKEEMEMAERKRLDELEERKRKDKMDFELQKKRIELEGGGSEKEVKGIRTIQD
;
A
#
# COMPACT_ATOMS: atom_id res chain seq x y z
N MET A 1 -53.23 44.98 17.64
CA MET A 1 -52.91 43.61 18.08
C MET A 1 -51.74 43.06 17.27
N ALA A 2 -50.52 43.14 17.81
CA ALA A 2 -49.27 42.94 17.04
C ALA A 2 -48.58 41.58 17.26
N PHE A 3 -49.03 40.75 18.21
CA PHE A 3 -48.26 39.57 18.65
C PHE A 3 -48.27 38.41 17.62
N LEU A 4 -49.37 38.20 16.89
CA LEU A 4 -49.45 37.24 15.77
C LEU A 4 -48.50 37.59 14.60
N GLY A 5 -47.89 38.78 14.62
CA GLY A 5 -46.84 39.19 13.71
C GLY A 5 -45.49 38.50 13.95
N LYS A 6 -45.27 37.94 15.15
CA LYS A 6 -44.00 37.31 15.55
C LYS A 6 -43.85 35.87 15.04
N GLY A 7 -44.96 35.18 14.83
CA GLY A 7 -45.00 33.79 14.36
C GLY A 7 -44.88 33.69 12.84
N LEU A 8 -44.24 32.62 12.36
CA LEU A 8 -44.25 32.22 10.96
C LEU A 8 -45.61 31.63 10.57
N LYS A 9 -45.80 31.40 9.27
CA LYS A 9 -47.01 30.73 8.76
C LYS A 9 -47.23 29.38 9.47
N ALA A 10 -46.18 28.58 9.64
CA ALA A 10 -46.26 27.29 10.33
C ALA A 10 -46.69 27.44 11.80
N ASP A 11 -46.15 28.43 12.50
CA ASP A 11 -46.50 28.71 13.91
C ASP A 11 -48.00 29.08 14.03
N LEU A 12 -48.50 29.89 13.10
CA LEU A 12 -49.91 30.29 13.04
C LEU A 12 -50.84 29.15 12.59
N GLN A 13 -50.36 28.21 11.77
CA GLN A 13 -51.11 27.01 11.38
C GLN A 13 -51.32 26.08 12.57
N ILE A 14 -50.26 25.85 13.36
CA ILE A 14 -50.34 25.04 14.59
C ILE A 14 -51.35 25.69 15.54
N MET A 15 -51.20 27.00 15.76
CA MET A 15 -52.11 27.75 16.62
C MET A 15 -53.57 27.71 16.13
N ALA A 16 -53.82 27.91 14.84
CA ALA A 16 -55.17 27.83 14.28
C ALA A 16 -55.76 26.40 14.41
N THR A 17 -54.93 25.37 14.25
CA THR A 17 -55.34 23.97 14.48
C THR A 17 -55.75 23.73 15.93
N GLU A 18 -54.99 24.25 16.88
CA GLU A 18 -55.28 24.16 18.32
C GLU A 18 -56.57 24.88 18.71
N MET A 19 -56.92 25.95 17.97
CA MET A 19 -58.19 26.67 18.11
C MET A 19 -59.37 25.98 17.41
N GLY A 20 -59.15 24.81 16.78
CA GLY A 20 -60.18 24.03 16.10
C GLY A 20 -60.52 24.52 14.69
N VAL A 21 -59.64 25.27 14.05
CA VAL A 21 -59.80 25.68 12.64
C VAL A 21 -59.39 24.51 11.74
N GLU A 22 -60.28 24.08 10.86
CA GLU A 22 -60.01 23.05 9.85
C GLU A 22 -59.34 23.67 8.60
N ASP A 23 -58.67 22.85 7.78
CA ASP A 23 -58.05 23.25 6.51
C ASP A 23 -57.02 24.40 6.58
N VAL A 24 -56.32 24.53 7.71
CA VAL A 24 -55.30 25.58 7.96
C VAL A 24 -54.11 25.54 6.99
N LEU A 25 -53.88 24.41 6.32
CA LEU A 25 -52.75 24.25 5.40
C LEU A 25 -52.88 25.15 4.16
N SER A 26 -54.11 25.27 3.65
CA SER A 26 -54.45 26.12 2.49
C SER A 26 -54.55 27.61 2.83
N LEU A 27 -54.81 27.94 4.10
CA LEU A 27 -55.01 29.32 4.52
C LEU A 27 -53.75 30.17 4.37
N LYS A 28 -53.94 31.43 3.99
CA LYS A 28 -52.90 32.47 3.99
C LYS A 28 -52.68 32.99 5.41
N VAL A 29 -51.52 33.60 5.64
CA VAL A 29 -51.15 34.20 6.95
C VAL A 29 -52.23 35.18 7.45
N PHE A 30 -52.83 35.95 6.55
CA PHE A 30 -53.93 36.86 6.90
C PHE A 30 -55.17 36.10 7.39
N GLU A 31 -55.63 35.09 6.65
CA GLU A 31 -56.81 34.27 6.99
C GLU A 31 -56.59 33.49 8.29
N LEU A 32 -55.38 33.00 8.54
CA LEU A 32 -55.01 32.35 9.79
C LEU A 32 -55.11 33.32 10.98
N ARG A 33 -54.59 34.54 10.82
CA ARG A 33 -54.68 35.57 11.87
C ARG A 33 -56.12 35.96 12.15
N GLU A 34 -56.92 36.10 11.10
CA GLU A 34 -58.35 36.41 11.20
C GLU A 34 -59.13 35.29 11.90
N ALA A 35 -58.88 34.03 11.53
CA ALA A 35 -59.52 32.86 12.15
C ALA A 35 -59.20 32.74 13.64
N ILE A 36 -57.96 33.03 14.06
CA ILE A 36 -57.56 33.03 15.46
C ILE A 36 -58.28 34.15 16.23
N LEU A 37 -58.33 35.36 15.69
CA LEU A 37 -58.95 36.52 16.35
C LEU A 37 -60.48 36.42 16.44
N ASN A 38 -61.13 35.80 15.45
CA ASN A 38 -62.59 35.64 15.40
C ASN A 38 -63.08 34.38 16.12
N SER A 39 -62.18 33.61 16.74
CA SER A 39 -62.56 32.41 17.48
C SER A 39 -63.41 32.76 18.72
N LYS A 40 -64.42 31.93 19.01
CA LYS A 40 -65.33 32.13 20.16
C LYS A 40 -64.62 32.16 21.51
N ASN A 41 -63.43 31.55 21.59
CA ASN A 41 -62.63 31.40 22.79
C ASN A 41 -61.36 32.26 22.74
N PHE A 42 -61.35 33.35 21.97
CA PHE A 42 -60.20 34.22 21.87
C PHE A 42 -59.91 34.92 23.21
N ASP A 43 -58.78 34.58 23.81
CA ASP A 43 -58.17 35.30 24.93
C ASP A 43 -56.78 35.78 24.52
N GLU A 44 -56.52 37.09 24.62
CA GLU A 44 -55.29 37.69 24.08
C GLU A 44 -54.03 37.23 24.82
N GLU A 45 -54.10 37.07 26.15
CA GLU A 45 -52.95 36.62 26.95
C GLU A 45 -52.63 35.16 26.67
N PHE A 46 -53.65 34.29 26.72
CA PHE A 46 -53.52 32.88 26.40
C PHE A 46 -52.97 32.67 24.99
N CYS A 47 -53.55 33.33 23.97
CA CYS A 47 -53.07 33.22 22.60
C CYS A 47 -51.62 33.68 22.46
N ARG A 48 -51.24 34.76 23.16
CA ARG A 48 -49.86 35.26 23.14
C ARG A 48 -48.89 34.26 23.75
N GLU A 49 -49.23 33.66 24.88
CA GLU A 49 -48.41 32.65 25.55
C GLU A 49 -48.27 31.39 24.70
N GLN A 50 -49.38 30.86 24.18
CA GLN A 50 -49.37 29.69 23.29
C GLN A 50 -48.50 29.92 22.06
N LEU A 51 -48.66 31.08 21.39
CA LEU A 51 -47.84 31.39 20.21
C LEU A 51 -46.35 31.50 20.57
N ASN A 52 -46.02 32.07 21.73
CA ASN A 52 -44.62 32.14 22.17
C ASN A 52 -44.05 30.73 22.39
N THR A 53 -44.80 29.82 23.02
CA THR A 53 -44.39 28.42 23.21
C THR A 53 -44.16 27.71 21.88
N ILE A 54 -45.06 27.87 20.90
CA ILE A 54 -44.91 27.29 19.55
C ILE A 54 -43.63 27.82 18.87
N ILE A 55 -43.40 29.13 18.94
CA ILE A 55 -42.20 29.76 18.36
C ILE A 55 -40.93 29.24 19.04
N GLU A 56 -40.92 29.13 20.37
CA GLU A 56 -39.78 28.62 21.13
C GLU A 56 -39.50 27.15 20.81
N GLU A 57 -40.54 26.32 20.67
CA GLU A 57 -40.37 24.92 20.30
C GLU A 57 -39.80 24.78 18.88
N ARG A 58 -40.29 25.57 17.92
CA ARG A 58 -39.72 25.60 16.56
C ARG A 58 -38.25 25.97 16.59
N LYS A 59 -37.89 27.06 17.28
CA LYS A 59 -36.49 27.49 17.42
C LYS A 59 -35.62 26.40 18.06
N ARG A 60 -36.11 25.74 19.10
CA ARG A 60 -35.40 24.63 19.75
C ARG A 60 -35.17 23.47 18.80
N ARG A 61 -36.17 23.11 17.97
CA ARG A 61 -36.03 22.06 16.95
C ARG A 61 -35.00 22.47 15.89
N GLU A 62 -35.06 23.70 15.38
CA GLU A 62 -34.08 24.22 14.41
C GLU A 62 -32.65 24.22 14.97
N GLU A 63 -32.46 24.58 16.24
CA GLU A 63 -31.17 24.52 16.92
C GLU A 63 -30.66 23.08 17.08
N MET A 64 -31.54 22.13 17.46
CA MET A 64 -31.20 20.72 17.55
C MET A 64 -30.78 20.15 16.19
N ASP A 65 -31.53 20.44 15.13
CA ASP A 65 -31.22 19.99 13.78
C ASP A 65 -29.87 20.55 13.30
N LEU A 66 -29.59 21.82 13.58
CA LEU A 66 -28.31 22.45 13.25
C LEU A 66 -27.15 21.82 14.03
N ALA A 67 -27.35 21.54 15.32
CA ALA A 67 -26.35 20.87 16.15
C ALA A 67 -26.08 19.43 15.68
N GLU A 68 -27.12 18.70 15.28
CA GLU A 68 -26.98 17.35 14.72
C GLU A 68 -26.23 17.37 13.40
N ARG A 69 -26.57 18.29 12.48
CA ARG A 69 -25.84 18.46 11.22
C ARG A 69 -24.36 18.74 11.45
N LYS A 70 -24.03 19.68 12.34
CA LYS A 70 -22.63 19.97 12.71
C LYS A 70 -21.90 18.75 13.27
N ARG A 71 -22.53 17.99 14.18
CA ARG A 71 -21.95 16.75 14.73
C ARG A 71 -21.75 15.66 13.68
N LYS A 72 -22.61 15.61 12.67
CA LYS A 72 -22.47 14.68 11.55
C LYS A 72 -21.29 15.08 10.65
N GLU A 73 -21.21 16.36 10.27
CA GLU A 73 -20.09 16.90 9.48
C GLU A 73 -18.74 16.69 10.18
N GLU A 74 -18.67 16.92 11.50
CA GLU A 74 -17.46 16.69 12.29
C GLU A 74 -17.04 15.21 12.29
N ARG A 75 -18.01 14.29 12.44
CA ARG A 75 -17.77 12.85 12.36
C ARG A 75 -17.28 12.43 10.99
N ASP A 76 -17.93 12.91 9.93
CA ASP A 76 -17.55 12.57 8.55
C ASP A 76 -16.13 13.07 8.24
N LEU A 77 -15.76 14.26 8.72
CA LEU A 77 -14.41 14.80 8.56
C LEU A 77 -13.39 13.99 9.35
N ALA A 78 -13.70 13.60 10.58
CA ALA A 78 -12.81 12.77 11.40
C ALA A 78 -12.61 11.37 10.79
N GLU A 79 -13.65 10.78 10.22
CA GLU A 79 -13.56 9.48 9.54
C GLU A 79 -12.71 9.57 8.27
N ARG A 80 -12.87 10.63 7.47
CA ARG A 80 -12.03 10.87 6.28
C ARG A 80 -10.55 10.98 6.64
N LYS A 81 -10.22 11.80 7.64
CA LYS A 81 -8.82 11.93 8.12
C LYS A 81 -8.25 10.59 8.59
N ARG A 82 -9.02 9.80 9.34
CA ARG A 82 -8.58 8.47 9.77
C ARG A 82 -8.31 7.54 8.59
N LYS A 83 -9.15 7.56 7.56
CA LYS A 83 -8.94 6.74 6.35
C LYS A 83 -7.68 7.17 5.61
N GLU A 84 -7.46 8.47 5.44
CA GLU A 84 -6.25 9.03 4.81
C GLU A 84 -4.98 8.63 5.59
N ASP A 85 -5.01 8.72 6.92
CA ASP A 85 -3.88 8.33 7.77
C ASP A 85 -3.55 6.83 7.63
N ILE A 86 -4.57 5.97 7.58
CA ILE A 86 -4.42 4.53 7.40
C ILE A 86 -3.81 4.23 6.02
N GLU A 87 -4.38 4.81 4.96
CA GLU A 87 -3.91 4.60 3.58
C GLU A 87 -2.45 5.06 3.42
N PHE A 88 -2.10 6.21 4.01
CA PHE A 88 -0.73 6.71 4.02
C PHE A 88 0.23 5.76 4.75
N ALA A 89 -0.17 5.24 5.91
CA ALA A 89 0.64 4.30 6.67
C ALA A 89 0.83 2.96 5.92
N GLU A 90 -0.22 2.45 5.29
CA GLU A 90 -0.16 1.23 4.47
C GLU A 90 0.77 1.40 3.27
N ARG A 91 0.66 2.53 2.56
CA ARG A 91 1.53 2.85 1.44
C ARG A 91 3.00 2.90 1.87
N LYS A 92 3.30 3.57 2.98
CA LYS A 92 4.67 3.62 3.52
C LYS A 92 5.21 2.22 3.85
N ARG A 93 4.41 1.39 4.51
CA ARG A 93 4.81 0.01 4.83
C ARG A 93 5.09 -0.80 3.58
N LYS A 94 4.26 -0.66 2.55
CA LYS A 94 4.45 -1.36 1.28
C LYS A 94 5.74 -0.91 0.58
N GLU A 95 5.99 0.40 0.52
CA GLU A 95 7.23 0.95 -0.04
C GLU A 95 8.48 0.45 0.71
N GLU A 96 8.41 0.33 2.04
CA GLU A 96 9.51 -0.22 2.86
C GLU A 96 9.76 -1.71 2.58
N ILE A 97 8.70 -2.51 2.48
CA ILE A 97 8.79 -3.94 2.13
C ILE A 97 9.38 -4.11 0.73
N ASP A 98 8.89 -3.37 -0.27
CA ASP A 98 9.37 -3.44 -1.65
C ASP A 98 10.86 -3.08 -1.74
N LEU A 99 11.30 -2.07 -0.97
CA LEU A 99 12.71 -1.69 -0.92
C LEU A 99 13.58 -2.77 -0.25
N ALA A 100 13.10 -3.35 0.85
CA ALA A 100 13.82 -4.42 1.54
C ALA A 100 13.95 -5.68 0.65
N GLU A 101 12.90 -6.04 -0.09
CA GLU A 101 12.95 -7.15 -1.05
C GLU A 101 13.92 -6.90 -2.18
N ARG A 102 13.97 -5.68 -2.74
CA ARG A 102 14.94 -5.33 -3.78
C ARG A 102 16.38 -5.47 -3.30
N LYS A 103 16.69 -4.90 -2.14
CA LYS A 103 18.04 -5.03 -1.54
C LYS A 103 18.41 -6.50 -1.31
N ARG A 104 17.47 -7.30 -0.79
CA ARG A 104 17.71 -8.73 -0.58
C ARG A 104 17.98 -9.47 -1.89
N LYS A 105 17.25 -9.14 -2.97
CA LYS A 105 17.50 -9.74 -4.29
C LYS A 105 18.86 -9.34 -4.85
N GLU A 106 19.21 -8.05 -4.76
CA GLU A 106 20.52 -7.54 -5.18
C GLU A 106 21.67 -8.22 -4.42
N ASP A 107 21.54 -8.39 -3.09
CA ASP A 107 22.54 -9.07 -2.27
C ASP A 107 22.71 -10.54 -2.67
N ILE A 108 21.61 -11.24 -2.95
CA ILE A 108 21.63 -12.64 -3.42
C ILE A 108 22.33 -12.72 -4.78
N GLU A 109 21.91 -11.90 -5.75
CA GLU A 109 22.47 -11.88 -7.10
C GLU A 109 23.97 -11.57 -7.07
N PHE A 110 24.38 -10.61 -6.24
CA PHE A 110 25.78 -10.29 -6.04
C PHE A 110 26.58 -11.47 -5.46
N SER A 111 26.03 -12.16 -4.45
CA SER A 111 26.66 -13.33 -3.86
C SER A 111 26.80 -14.49 -4.83
N GLU A 112 25.76 -14.75 -5.63
CA GLU A 112 25.76 -15.81 -6.65
C GLU A 112 26.77 -15.52 -7.76
N ARG A 113 26.83 -14.27 -8.23
CA ARG A 113 27.83 -13.85 -9.23
C ARG A 113 29.25 -14.06 -8.71
N LYS A 114 29.52 -13.64 -7.47
CA LYS A 114 30.85 -13.81 -6.86
C LYS A 114 31.24 -15.28 -6.75
N ARG A 115 30.32 -16.15 -6.30
CA ARG A 115 30.55 -17.61 -6.24
C ARG A 115 30.83 -18.19 -7.62
N LYS A 116 30.11 -17.75 -8.64
CA LYS A 116 30.31 -18.21 -10.02
C LYS A 116 31.70 -17.80 -10.54
N GLU A 117 32.09 -16.54 -10.33
CA GLU A 117 33.42 -16.04 -10.70
C GLU A 117 34.54 -16.80 -9.96
N GLU A 118 34.36 -17.10 -8.67
CA GLU A 118 35.30 -17.93 -7.89
C GLU A 118 35.41 -19.36 -8.44
N MET A 119 34.29 -20.00 -8.81
CA MET A 119 34.30 -21.33 -9.43
C MET A 119 34.98 -21.33 -10.80
N GLU A 120 34.69 -20.35 -11.65
CA GLU A 120 35.31 -20.21 -12.98
C GLU A 120 36.83 -20.01 -12.87
N MET A 121 37.29 -19.19 -11.92
CA MET A 121 38.72 -19.03 -11.66
C MET A 121 39.38 -20.33 -11.14
N ALA A 122 38.71 -21.06 -10.25
CA ALA A 122 39.22 -22.33 -9.75
C ALA A 122 39.30 -23.40 -10.86
N GLU A 123 38.31 -23.44 -11.76
CA GLU A 123 38.30 -24.35 -12.92
C GLU A 123 39.43 -24.04 -13.90
N ARG A 124 39.64 -22.76 -14.23
CA ARG A 124 40.78 -22.33 -15.08
C ARG A 124 42.12 -22.78 -14.51
N LYS A 125 42.35 -22.55 -13.20
CA LYS A 125 43.58 -23.00 -12.54
C LYS A 125 43.79 -24.50 -12.62
N ARG A 126 42.74 -25.30 -12.42
CA ARG A 126 42.81 -26.76 -12.56
C ARG A 126 43.14 -27.19 -13.99
N LEU A 127 42.60 -26.49 -14.98
CA LEU A 127 42.88 -26.78 -16.39
C LEU A 127 44.34 -26.46 -16.73
N ASP A 128 44.83 -25.29 -16.30
CA ASP A 128 46.23 -24.88 -16.48
C ASP A 128 47.20 -25.89 -15.82
N GLU A 129 46.93 -26.31 -14.59
CA GLU A 129 47.72 -27.34 -13.89
C GLU A 129 47.74 -28.68 -14.63
N LEU A 130 46.59 -29.09 -15.20
CA LEU A 130 46.49 -30.33 -15.98
C LEU A 130 47.29 -30.23 -17.29
N GLU A 131 47.25 -29.08 -17.96
CA GLU A 131 48.04 -28.84 -19.16
C GLU A 131 49.55 -28.85 -18.87
N GLU A 132 49.99 -28.21 -17.79
CA GLU A 132 51.39 -28.24 -17.38
C GLU A 132 51.86 -29.66 -17.08
N ARG A 133 51.03 -30.46 -16.40
CA ARG A 133 51.33 -31.87 -16.12
C ARG A 133 51.47 -32.67 -17.40
N LYS A 134 50.54 -32.53 -18.35
CA LYS A 134 50.63 -33.18 -19.67
C LYS A 134 51.88 -32.77 -20.44
N ARG A 135 52.31 -31.51 -20.35
CA ARG A 135 53.54 -31.03 -20.98
C ARG A 135 54.79 -31.67 -20.34
N LYS A 136 54.84 -31.75 -19.01
CA LYS A 136 55.92 -32.43 -18.27
C LYS A 136 56.00 -33.91 -18.63
N ASP A 137 54.88 -34.64 -18.55
CA ASP A 137 54.81 -36.06 -18.88
C ASP A 137 55.28 -36.33 -20.32
N LYS A 138 54.92 -35.45 -21.27
CA LYS A 138 55.39 -35.54 -22.67
C LYS A 138 56.91 -35.33 -22.80
N MET A 139 57.46 -34.32 -22.14
CA MET A 139 58.91 -34.08 -22.17
C MET A 139 59.69 -35.23 -21.51
N ASP A 140 59.21 -35.75 -20.39
CA ASP A 140 59.84 -36.88 -19.70
C ASP A 140 59.86 -38.12 -20.60
N PHE A 141 58.77 -38.40 -21.32
CA PHE A 141 58.71 -39.48 -22.31
C PHE A 141 59.72 -39.26 -23.46
N GLU A 142 59.83 -38.04 -24.00
CA GLU A 142 60.80 -37.72 -25.05
C GLU A 142 62.26 -37.87 -24.58
N LEU A 143 62.56 -37.45 -23.35
CA LEU A 143 63.87 -37.62 -22.74
C LEU A 143 64.21 -39.09 -22.50
N GLN A 144 63.25 -39.87 -22.00
CA GLN A 144 63.41 -41.31 -21.81
C GLN A 144 63.68 -42.02 -23.14
N LYS A 145 62.95 -41.65 -24.20
CA LYS A 145 63.17 -42.18 -25.55
C LYS A 145 64.60 -41.88 -26.05
N LYS A 146 65.07 -40.63 -25.93
CA LYS A 146 66.44 -40.25 -26.31
C LYS A 146 67.51 -40.99 -25.52
N ARG A 147 67.28 -41.22 -24.22
CA ARG A 147 68.20 -41.99 -23.37
C ARG A 147 68.36 -43.43 -23.88
N ILE A 148 67.25 -44.08 -24.22
CA ILE A 148 67.24 -45.44 -24.77
C ILE A 148 67.94 -45.48 -26.14
N GLU A 149 67.73 -44.48 -27.01
CA GLU A 149 68.42 -44.41 -28.31
C GLU A 149 69.93 -44.24 -28.16
N LEU A 150 70.40 -43.45 -27.18
CA LEU A 150 71.82 -43.29 -26.87
C LEU A 150 72.45 -44.53 -26.25
N GLU A 151 71.72 -45.24 -25.37
CA GLU A 151 72.18 -46.49 -24.74
C GLU A 151 72.10 -47.70 -25.71
N GLY A 152 71.19 -47.67 -26.69
CA GLY A 152 71.00 -48.71 -27.72
C GLY A 152 72.00 -48.67 -28.88
N GLY A 153 72.74 -47.58 -29.07
CA GLY A 153 73.75 -47.42 -30.12
C GLY A 153 75.07 -48.21 -29.90
N GLY A 154 75.17 -49.01 -28.84
CA GLY A 154 76.40 -49.69 -28.43
C GLY A 154 76.61 -51.13 -28.92
N SER A 155 75.74 -51.68 -29.79
CA SER A 155 75.75 -53.13 -30.09
C SER A 155 75.76 -53.52 -31.58
N GLU A 156 76.56 -52.84 -32.40
CA GLU A 156 76.90 -53.31 -33.77
C GLU A 156 78.43 -53.33 -33.98
N LYS A 157 79.14 -54.11 -33.15
CA LYS A 157 80.43 -54.72 -33.52
C LYS A 157 80.49 -56.15 -32.96
N GLU A 158 79.54 -56.97 -33.35
CA GLU A 158 79.67 -58.42 -33.20
C GLU A 158 80.61 -59.00 -34.26
N VAL A 159 81.63 -59.70 -33.79
CA VAL A 159 81.87 -61.10 -34.15
C VAL A 159 81.97 -61.39 -35.66
N LYS A 160 83.17 -61.22 -36.23
CA LYS A 160 83.64 -62.12 -37.30
C LYS A 160 85.14 -62.42 -37.12
N GLY A 161 85.46 -63.68 -36.80
CA GLY A 161 86.76 -64.25 -37.12
C GLY A 161 87.50 -64.98 -36.00
N ILE A 162 86.90 -65.98 -35.33
CA ILE A 162 87.68 -67.10 -34.78
C ILE A 162 87.45 -68.29 -35.71
N ARG A 163 88.56 -68.83 -36.26
CA ARG A 163 88.82 -70.16 -36.86
C ARG A 163 89.71 -69.98 -38.11
N THR A 164 90.89 -70.59 -38.31
CA THR A 164 91.55 -71.81 -37.79
C THR A 164 93.01 -71.81 -38.40
N ILE A 165 94.11 -72.31 -37.81
CA ILE A 165 94.72 -73.68 -37.92
C ILE A 165 96.24 -73.55 -37.58
N GLN A 166 96.75 -74.51 -36.78
CA GLN A 166 98.05 -75.25 -36.77
C GLN A 166 99.35 -74.56 -37.25
N ASP A 167 100.55 -74.75 -36.69
CA ASP A 167 101.19 -75.86 -35.95
C ASP A 167 102.03 -75.35 -34.75
#